data_AF-A0A2X2BN72-F1
#
_entry.id   AF-A0A2X2BN72-F1
#
_cell.length_a   1.000
_cell.length_b   1.000
_cell.length_c   1.000
_cell.angle_alpha   90.00
_cell.angle_beta   90.00
_cell.angle_gamma   90.00
#
_symmetry.space_group_name_H-M   'P 1'
#
loop_
_entity.id
_entity.type
_entity.pdbx_description
1 polymer ?
#
loop_
_entity_poly.entity_id
_entity_poly.type
_entity_poly.pdbx_seq_one_letter_code
_entity_poly.pdbx_strand_id
1 'polypeptide(L)'
;MPKQKRKELVALSAENQRIQSDADAYAIEATMRAYRELPVENLKAMALAKMDSQQLMAMAFETLALNSGKIGELNITPDLFSQFMKKRG
;
A
#
# COMPACT_ATOMS: atom_id res chain seq x y z
N MET A 1 -48.84 2.77 28.83
CA MET A 1 -48.58 1.64 27.91
C MET A 1 -47.78 1.99 26.63
N PRO A 2 -47.98 3.10 25.88
CA PRO A 2 -47.26 3.30 24.60
C PRO A 2 -45.80 3.82 24.72
N LYS A 3 -45.42 4.47 25.83
CA LYS A 3 -44.07 5.01 26.02
C LYS A 3 -43.00 3.94 26.31
N GLN A 4 -43.37 2.82 26.95
CA GLN A 4 -42.44 1.72 27.26
C GLN A 4 -42.03 0.96 26.00
N LYS A 5 -42.99 0.61 25.14
CA LYS A 5 -42.70 -0.02 23.84
C LYS A 5 -41.78 0.83 22.95
N ARG A 6 -41.97 2.15 22.94
CA ARG A 6 -41.05 3.06 22.22
C ARG A 6 -39.64 3.04 22.81
N LYS A 7 -39.49 3.00 24.13
CA LYS A 7 -38.17 2.91 24.78
C LYS A 7 -37.48 1.58 24.50
N GLU A 8 -38.21 0.47 24.55
CA GLU A 8 -37.68 -0.85 24.18
C GLU A 8 -37.23 -0.90 22.72
N LEU A 9 -38.04 -0.36 21.79
CA LEU A 9 -37.67 -0.32 20.37
C LEU A 9 -36.43 0.56 20.11
N VAL A 10 -36.28 1.68 20.83
CA VAL A 10 -35.09 2.53 20.73
C VAL A 10 -33.87 1.83 21.32
N ALA A 11 -34.01 1.13 22.45
CA ALA A 11 -32.92 0.34 23.04
C ALA A 11 -32.48 -0.80 22.11
N LEU A 12 -33.43 -1.54 21.54
CA LEU A 12 -33.17 -2.62 20.58
C LEU A 12 -32.50 -2.10 19.30
N SER A 13 -32.94 -0.93 18.82
CA SER A 13 -32.33 -0.28 17.66
C SER A 13 -30.90 0.17 17.94
N ALA A 14 -30.61 0.68 19.13
CA ALA A 14 -29.26 1.07 19.52
C ALA A 14 -28.33 -0.14 19.66
N GLU A 15 -28.82 -1.23 20.26
CA GLU A 15 -28.12 -2.52 20.36
C GLU A 15 -27.77 -3.06 18.96
N ASN A 16 -28.76 -3.12 18.08
CA ASN A 16 -28.58 -3.59 16.70
C ASN A 16 -27.59 -2.71 15.93
N GLN A 17 -27.66 -1.39 16.09
CA GLN A 17 -26.76 -0.46 15.42
C GLN A 17 -25.32 -0.58 15.92
N ARG A 18 -25.13 -0.88 17.21
CA ARG A 18 -23.81 -1.16 17.79
C ARG A 18 -23.22 -2.45 17.23
N ILE A 19 -24.01 -3.52 17.19
CA ILE A 19 -23.60 -4.82 16.62
C ILE A 19 -23.27 -4.68 15.13
N GLN A 20 -24.07 -3.93 14.38
CA GLN A 20 -23.82 -3.67 12.96
C GLN A 20 -22.54 -2.87 12.75
N SER A 21 -22.31 -1.83 13.56
CA SER A 21 -21.08 -1.03 13.48
C SER A 21 -19.83 -1.84 13.84
N ASP A 22 -19.93 -2.74 14.83
CA ASP A 22 -18.84 -3.65 15.21
C ASP A 22 -18.55 -4.65 14.06
N ALA A 23 -19.60 -5.15 13.38
CA ALA A 23 -19.45 -6.03 12.21
C ALA A 23 -18.82 -5.31 11.01
N ASP A 24 -19.24 -4.06 10.75
CA ASP A 24 -18.68 -3.24 9.67
C ASP A 24 -17.21 -2.90 9.93
N ALA A 25 -16.86 -2.58 11.18
CA ALA A 25 -15.48 -2.35 11.60
C ALA A 25 -14.61 -3.60 11.39
N TYR A 26 -15.10 -4.79 11.75
CA TYR A 26 -14.41 -6.04 11.51
C TYR A 26 -14.22 -6.34 10.02
N ALA A 27 -15.24 -6.08 9.20
CA ALA A 27 -15.16 -6.26 7.74
C ALA A 27 -14.11 -5.31 7.11
N ILE A 28 -14.06 -4.06 7.55
CA ILE A 28 -13.06 -3.09 7.10
C ILE A 28 -11.66 -3.51 7.57
N GLU A 29 -11.52 -3.97 8.82
CA GLU A 29 -10.24 -4.43 9.36
C GLU A 29 -9.71 -5.66 8.62
N ALA A 30 -10.57 -6.65 8.36
CA ALA A 30 -10.23 -7.86 7.61
C ALA A 30 -9.82 -7.53 6.17
N THR A 31 -10.54 -6.61 5.54
CA THR A 31 -10.21 -6.12 4.19
C THR A 31 -8.86 -5.39 4.18
N MET A 32 -8.62 -4.50 5.15
CA MET A 32 -7.34 -3.80 5.32
C MET A 32 -6.20 -4.75 5.69
N ARG A 33 -6.48 -5.87 6.37
CA ARG A 33 -5.52 -6.94 6.65
C ARG A 33 -5.15 -7.70 5.38
N ALA A 34 -6.13 -8.06 4.54
CA ALA A 34 -5.89 -8.66 3.23
C ALA A 34 -5.07 -7.74 2.29
N TYR A 35 -5.30 -6.43 2.33
CA TYR A 35 -4.47 -5.46 1.60
C TYR A 35 -3.05 -5.31 2.15
N ARG A 36 -2.82 -5.56 3.46
CA ARG A 36 -1.48 -5.63 4.05
C ARG A 36 -0.74 -6.93 3.72
N GLU A 37 -1.48 -8.02 3.53
CA GLU A 37 -0.93 -9.32 3.14
C GLU A 37 -0.51 -9.37 1.66
N LEU A 38 -1.05 -8.47 0.81
CA LEU A 38 -0.45 -8.19 -0.49
C LEU A 38 0.90 -7.49 -0.25
N PRO A 39 2.04 -8.16 -0.50
CA PRO A 39 3.33 -7.55 -0.23
C PRO A 39 3.45 -6.30 -1.08
N VAL A 40 3.63 -5.16 -0.44
CA VAL A 40 3.94 -3.89 -1.12
C VAL A 40 5.10 -4.09 -2.09
N GLU A 41 6.03 -5.00 -1.77
CA GLU A 41 7.13 -5.45 -2.64
C GLU A 41 6.66 -6.11 -3.93
N ASN A 42 5.57 -6.88 -3.93
CA ASN A 42 5.03 -7.49 -5.15
C ASN A 42 4.34 -6.45 -6.03
N LEU A 43 3.58 -5.53 -5.43
CA LEU A 43 3.00 -4.39 -6.14
C LEU A 43 4.08 -3.47 -6.73
N LYS A 44 5.13 -3.18 -5.96
CA LYS A 44 6.32 -2.46 -6.43
C LYS A 44 7.00 -3.22 -7.56
N ALA A 45 7.23 -4.52 -7.44
CA ALA A 45 7.85 -5.33 -8.49
C ALA A 45 7.03 -5.32 -9.79
N MET A 46 5.69 -5.40 -9.70
CA MET A 46 4.80 -5.31 -10.86
C MET A 46 4.77 -3.91 -11.48
N ALA A 47 4.84 -2.85 -10.66
CA ALA A 47 4.94 -1.47 -11.14
C ALA A 47 6.29 -1.24 -11.84
N LEU A 48 7.40 -1.65 -11.20
CA LEU A 48 8.75 -1.56 -11.74
C LEU A 48 8.90 -2.37 -13.04
N ALA A 49 8.24 -3.52 -13.17
CA ALA A 49 8.26 -4.33 -14.39
C ALA A 49 7.56 -3.66 -15.59
N LYS A 50 6.69 -2.68 -15.36
CA LYS A 50 6.00 -1.92 -16.41
C LYS A 50 6.63 -0.55 -16.69
N MET A 51 7.58 -0.11 -15.86
CA MET A 51 8.25 1.18 -16.01
C MET A 51 9.33 1.09 -17.08
N ASP A 52 9.53 2.19 -17.81
CA ASP A 52 10.64 2.28 -18.75
C ASP A 52 11.98 2.34 -18.00
N SER A 53 13.07 1.95 -18.67
CA SER A 53 14.41 1.90 -18.07
C SER A 53 14.91 3.28 -17.61
N GLN A 54 14.39 4.36 -18.18
CA GLN A 54 14.76 5.73 -17.80
C GLN A 54 14.12 6.13 -16.47
N GLN A 55 12.86 5.74 -16.24
CA GLN A 55 12.11 5.95 -15.01
C GLN A 55 12.69 5.11 -13.86
N LEU A 56 13.05 3.84 -14.13
CA LEU A 56 13.74 2.99 -13.16
C LEU A 56 15.08 3.60 -12.73
N MET A 57 15.83 4.17 -13.69
CA MET A 57 17.09 4.86 -13.42
C MET A 57 16.87 6.12 -12.57
N ALA A 58 15.85 6.94 -12.89
CA ALA A 58 15.53 8.14 -12.12
C ALA A 58 15.20 7.82 -10.66
N MET A 59 14.41 6.77 -10.42
CA MET A 59 14.11 6.29 -9.06
C MET A 59 15.34 5.76 -8.33
N ALA A 60 16.21 5.03 -9.03
CA ALA A 60 17.47 4.55 -8.45
C ALA A 60 18.36 5.73 -8.04
N PHE A 61 18.50 6.75 -8.89
CA PHE A 61 19.24 7.97 -8.56
C PHE A 61 18.63 8.74 -7.39
N GLU A 62 17.31 8.88 -7.33
CA GLU A 62 16.62 9.51 -6.20
C GLU A 62 16.89 8.74 -4.89
N THR A 63 16.77 7.42 -4.92
CA THR A 63 17.04 6.56 -3.75
C THR A 63 18.49 6.65 -3.30
N LEU A 64 19.44 6.70 -4.25
CA LEU A 64 20.86 6.88 -3.99
C LEU A 64 21.15 8.27 -3.39
N ALA A 65 20.52 9.32 -3.91
CA ALA A 65 20.67 10.68 -3.39
C ALA A 65 20.12 10.80 -1.96
N LEU A 66 18.97 10.19 -1.68
CA LEU A 66 18.36 10.14 -0.34
C LEU A 66 19.22 9.36 0.67
N ASN A 67 19.95 8.34 0.21
CA ASN A 67 20.85 7.53 1.04
C ASN A 67 22.33 7.92 0.90
N SER A 68 22.64 9.05 0.26
CA SER A 68 24.00 9.48 -0.07
C SER A 68 24.94 9.57 1.14
N GLY A 69 24.42 9.85 2.34
CA GLY A 69 25.21 9.84 3.57
C GLY A 69 25.71 8.45 4.02
N LYS A 70 25.16 7.36 3.46
CA LYS A 70 25.58 5.96 3.73
C LYS A 70 26.38 5.34 2.60
N ILE A 71 26.35 5.95 1.41
CA ILE A 71 26.92 5.41 0.18
C ILE A 71 28.09 6.32 -0.18
N GLY A 72 29.31 5.92 0.17
CA GLY A 72 30.51 6.75 0.02
C GLY A 72 30.77 7.17 -1.44
N GLU A 73 31.17 6.22 -2.30
CA GLU A 73 31.39 6.46 -3.72
C GLU A 73 30.78 5.33 -4.55
N LEU A 74 29.89 5.67 -5.48
CA LEU A 74 29.30 4.72 -6.42
C LEU A 74 29.93 4.92 -7.81
N ASN A 75 30.70 3.92 -8.24
CA ASN A 75 31.34 3.90 -9.55
C ASN A 75 30.50 3.06 -10.52
N ILE A 76 29.93 3.70 -11.55
CA ILE A 76 29.18 3.03 -12.62
C ILE A 76 30.03 3.04 -13.89
N THR A 77 30.33 1.87 -14.43
CA THR A 77 31.10 1.77 -15.68
C THR A 77 30.22 2.07 -16.90
N PRO A 78 30.78 2.64 -17.98
CA PRO A 78 30.02 2.92 -19.21
C PRO A 78 29.38 1.66 -19.82
N ASP A 79 30.03 0.51 -19.69
CA ASP A 79 29.49 -0.78 -20.17
C ASP A 79 28.25 -1.18 -19.36
N LEU A 80 28.33 -1.15 -18.04
CA LEU A 80 27.20 -1.45 -17.15
C LEU A 80 26.04 -0.47 -17.38
N PHE A 81 26.33 0.82 -17.53
CA PHE A 81 25.33 1.83 -17.88
C PHE A 81 24.65 1.54 -19.22
N SER A 82 25.43 1.13 -20.23
CA SER A 82 24.92 0.77 -21.54
C SER A 82 24.02 -0.47 -21.50
N GLN A 83 24.30 -1.42 -20.62
CA GLN A 83 23.46 -2.60 -20.39
C GLN A 83 22.11 -2.23 -19.75
N PHE A 84 22.08 -1.26 -18.83
CA PHE A 84 20.83 -0.75 -18.26
C PHE A 84 19.99 0.06 -19.25
N MET A 85 20.63 0.81 -20.15
CA MET A 85 19.97 1.61 -21.17
C MET A 85 19.48 0.80 -22.38
N LYS A 86 20.02 -0.42 -22.59
CA LYS A 86 19.51 -1.36 -23.59
C LYS A 86 18.17 -1.91 -23.14
N LYS A 87 17.11 -1.22 -23.58
CA LYS A 87 15.72 -1.69 -23.61
C LYS A 87 15.70 -3.18 -23.98
N ARG A 88 15.17 -4.03 -23.09
CA ARG A 88 14.74 -5.39 -23.49
C ARG A 88 13.71 -5.19 -24.59
N GLY A 89 14.10 -5.48 -25.83
CA GLY A 89 13.18 -5.61 -26.95
C GLY A 89 12.17 -6.70 -26.68
#